data_AF-A0A9D8ILE9-F1
#
_entry.id   AF-A0A9D8ILE9-F1
#
_cell.length_a   1.000
_cell.length_b   1.000
_cell.length_c   1.000
_cell.angle_alpha   90.00
_cell.angle_beta   90.00
_cell.angle_gamma   90.00
#
_symmetry.space_group_name_H-M   'P 1'
#
loop_
_entity.id
_entity.type
_entity.pdbx_description
1 polymer ?
#
loop_
_entity_poly.entity_id
_entity_poly.type
_entity_poly.pdbx_seq_one_letter_code
_entity_poly.pdbx_strand_id
1 'polypeptide(L)'
;MARILKPPMSITLADGEQSVFLAGSIELGVADDWQAAFERSLADMQIAILNPRRDGWDATWEQSIDNPVFRGQVEWELDGLERASVVPMYFAPDTRAPITLLELGLLAGSGKLVVCCPSGYWRRGNVEVVCARYRVPMVAEPRHLVEAVRDRLRPKHLL
;
A
#
# COMPACT_ATOMS: atom_id res chain seq x y z
N MET A 1 14.58 -6.57 -12.12
CA MET A 1 14.60 -5.30 -11.37
C MET A 1 13.19 -4.76 -11.34
N ALA A 2 12.78 -4.22 -10.20
CA ALA A 2 11.44 -3.73 -10.03
C ALA A 2 11.26 -2.45 -10.83
N ARG A 3 10.08 -2.27 -11.43
CA ARG A 3 9.70 -1.01 -12.08
C ARG A 3 8.66 -0.31 -11.22
N ILE A 4 8.76 1.01 -11.15
CA ILE A 4 7.90 1.84 -10.30
C ILE A 4 6.91 2.58 -11.18
N LEU A 5 5.64 2.51 -10.81
CA LEU A 5 4.54 3.26 -11.41
C LEU A 5 3.96 4.20 -10.35
N LYS A 6 3.77 5.46 -10.72
CA LYS A 6 3.21 6.53 -9.87
C LYS A 6 2.10 7.26 -10.61
N PRO A 7 1.10 7.81 -9.91
CA PRO A 7 0.10 8.66 -10.52
C PRO A 7 0.76 9.95 -11.11
N PRO A 8 0.24 10.47 -12.23
CA PRO A 8 -0.96 10.05 -12.95
C PRO A 8 -0.69 9.03 -14.08
N MET A 9 0.47 8.35 -14.10
CA MET A 9 0.75 7.39 -15.18
C MET A 9 -0.19 6.19 -15.10
N SER A 10 -0.78 5.80 -16.23
CA SER A 10 -1.67 4.63 -16.29
C SER A 10 -0.97 3.37 -15.76
N ILE A 11 -1.70 2.58 -14.96
CA ILE A 11 -1.21 1.30 -14.49
C ILE A 11 -1.26 0.31 -15.66
N THR A 12 -0.11 -0.07 -16.18
CA THR A 12 0.04 -1.12 -17.21
C THR A 12 0.75 -2.30 -16.56
N LEU A 13 0.12 -3.48 -16.57
CA LEU A 13 0.69 -4.73 -16.03
C LEU A 13 0.61 -5.78 -17.15
N ALA A 14 1.68 -6.55 -17.35
CA ALA A 14 1.67 -7.68 -18.26
C ALA A 14 0.88 -8.86 -17.67
N ASP A 15 0.41 -9.77 -18.52
CA ASP A 15 -0.31 -10.96 -18.07
C ASP A 15 0.55 -11.80 -17.12
N GLY A 16 0.01 -12.05 -15.92
CA GLY A 16 0.71 -12.80 -14.87
C GLY A 16 1.85 -12.03 -14.18
N GLU A 17 2.08 -10.75 -14.52
CA GLU A 17 3.08 -9.94 -13.84
C GLU A 17 2.70 -9.73 -12.38
N GLN A 18 3.61 -10.09 -11.47
CA GLN A 18 3.41 -9.84 -10.06
C GLN A 18 3.59 -8.35 -9.74
N SER A 19 2.73 -7.86 -8.86
CA SER A 19 2.70 -6.45 -8.50
C SER A 19 2.42 -6.22 -7.02
N VAL A 20 2.93 -5.10 -6.50
CA VAL A 20 2.66 -4.63 -5.15
C VAL A 20 2.08 -3.23 -5.17
N PHE A 21 1.08 -2.96 -4.34
CA PHE A 21 0.59 -1.60 -4.09
C PHE A 21 1.00 -1.15 -2.68
N LEU A 22 1.68 0.00 -2.59
CA LEU A 22 2.20 0.52 -1.33
C LEU A 22 1.13 1.34 -0.59
N ALA A 23 0.15 0.66 0.00
CA ALA A 23 -0.90 1.31 0.79
C ALA A 23 -0.36 1.76 2.16
N GLY A 24 -0.87 2.87 2.67
CA GLY A 24 -0.48 3.31 4.01
C GLY A 24 -0.35 4.81 4.18
N SER A 25 0.26 5.18 5.30
CA SER A 25 0.46 6.56 5.72
C SER A 25 1.24 7.36 4.67
N ILE A 26 0.61 8.41 4.15
CA ILE A 26 1.24 9.49 3.38
C ILE A 26 0.82 10.78 4.08
N GLU A 27 1.64 11.23 5.02
CA GLU A 27 1.38 12.47 5.75
C GLU A 27 2.64 13.33 5.68
N LEU A 28 2.62 14.31 4.78
CA LEU A 28 3.78 15.16 4.48
C LEU A 28 4.25 15.86 5.75
N GLY A 29 5.51 15.65 6.12
CA GLY A 29 6.14 16.26 7.29
C GLY A 29 5.92 15.53 8.63
N VAL A 30 5.12 14.45 8.65
CA VAL A 30 4.91 13.60 9.83
C VAL A 30 5.40 12.17 9.58
N ALA A 31 5.02 11.58 8.44
CA ALA A 31 5.48 10.26 8.05
C ALA A 31 6.80 10.32 7.28
N ASP A 32 7.76 9.49 7.67
CA ASP A 32 8.95 9.22 6.85
C ASP A 32 8.52 8.68 5.47
N ASP A 33 9.35 8.92 4.45
CA ASP A 33 9.20 8.35 3.10
C ASP A 33 9.52 6.84 3.09
N TRP A 34 8.68 6.07 3.76
CA TRP A 34 8.80 4.63 3.86
C TRP A 34 8.59 3.97 2.50
N GLN A 35 7.84 4.59 1.59
CA GLN A 35 7.63 4.08 0.23
C GLN A 35 8.96 3.98 -0.51
N ALA A 36 9.81 5.02 -0.47
CA ALA A 36 11.12 4.97 -1.08
C ALA A 36 12.03 3.89 -0.45
N ALA A 37 11.93 3.67 0.86
CA ALA A 37 12.65 2.56 1.52
C ALA A 37 12.14 1.18 1.08
N PHE A 38 10.82 1.05 0.91
CA PHE A 38 10.18 -0.17 0.43
C PHE A 38 10.56 -0.48 -1.03
N GLU A 39 10.56 0.53 -1.91
CA GLU A 39 11.02 0.45 -3.29
C GLU A 39 12.45 -0.10 -3.37
N ARG A 40 13.37 0.48 -2.58
CA ARG A 40 14.76 0.01 -2.51
C ARG A 40 14.86 -1.44 -2.04
N SER A 41 14.02 -1.83 -1.08
CA SER A 41 14.02 -3.19 -0.50
C SER A 41 13.49 -4.27 -1.44
N LEU A 42 12.82 -3.88 -2.54
CA LEU A 42 12.29 -4.78 -3.56
C LEU A 42 12.94 -4.57 -4.94
N ALA A 43 13.95 -3.71 -5.05
CA ALA A 43 14.55 -3.30 -6.33
C ALA A 43 15.10 -4.47 -7.15
N ASP A 44 15.54 -5.54 -6.48
CA ASP A 44 16.07 -6.76 -7.11
C ASP A 44 14.98 -7.65 -7.73
N MET A 45 13.72 -7.52 -7.32
CA MET A 45 12.63 -8.39 -7.75
C MET A 45 12.16 -8.06 -9.18
N GLN A 46 11.55 -9.02 -9.89
CA GLN A 46 10.93 -8.78 -11.20
C GLN A 46 9.42 -8.56 -11.03
N ILE A 47 9.06 -7.37 -10.54
CA ILE A 47 7.69 -6.99 -10.21
C ILE A 47 7.39 -5.55 -10.62
N ALA A 48 6.10 -5.20 -10.68
CA ALA A 48 5.65 -3.81 -10.70
C ALA A 48 5.35 -3.30 -9.29
N ILE A 49 5.90 -2.13 -8.94
CA ILE A 49 5.58 -1.42 -7.69
C ILE A 49 4.66 -0.26 -8.03
N LEU A 50 3.44 -0.28 -7.50
CA LEU A 50 2.46 0.79 -7.59
C LEU A 50 2.61 1.66 -6.35
N ASN A 51 3.24 2.82 -6.50
CA ASN A 51 3.46 3.77 -5.42
C ASN A 51 2.47 4.95 -5.54
N PRO A 52 1.49 5.07 -4.63
CA PRO A 52 0.50 6.16 -4.68
C PRO A 52 1.08 7.53 -4.29
N ARG A 53 2.27 7.57 -3.67
CA ARG A 53 2.91 8.84 -3.28
C ARG A 53 3.38 9.61 -4.53
N ARG A 54 2.59 10.61 -4.90
CA ARG A 54 2.82 11.49 -6.05
C ARG A 54 3.95 12.48 -5.77
N ASP A 55 4.85 12.65 -6.74
CA ASP A 55 6.00 13.57 -6.61
C ASP A 55 5.58 15.06 -6.65
N GLY A 56 4.48 15.37 -7.35
CA GLY A 56 3.92 16.72 -7.47
C GLY A 56 2.55 16.86 -6.82
N TRP A 57 2.40 16.42 -5.56
CA TRP A 57 1.18 16.63 -4.78
C TRP A 57 1.03 18.09 -4.35
N ASP A 58 -0.19 18.63 -4.49
CA ASP A 58 -0.54 19.96 -4.00
C ASP A 58 -1.72 19.84 -3.01
N ALA A 59 -1.45 20.20 -1.75
CA ALA A 59 -2.41 20.10 -0.66
C ALA A 59 -3.58 21.11 -0.78
N THR A 60 -3.51 22.06 -1.72
CA THR A 60 -4.59 23.02 -1.98
C THR A 60 -5.68 22.47 -2.90
N TRP A 61 -5.48 21.29 -3.50
CA TRP A 61 -6.49 20.67 -4.34
C TRP A 61 -7.77 20.38 -3.57
N GLU A 62 -8.89 20.81 -4.14
CA GLU A 62 -10.21 20.49 -3.61
C GLU A 62 -10.44 18.98 -3.63
N GLN A 63 -10.79 18.42 -2.47
CA GLN A 63 -11.12 17.01 -2.31
C GLN A 63 -12.59 16.77 -2.69
N SER A 64 -12.88 16.83 -3.98
CA SER A 64 -14.20 16.61 -4.56
C SER A 64 -14.11 15.70 -5.79
N ILE A 65 -15.13 14.87 -6.01
CA ILE A 65 -15.25 14.06 -7.24
C ILE A 65 -15.29 14.93 -8.51
N ASP A 66 -15.71 16.19 -8.37
CA ASP A 66 -15.76 17.16 -9.47
C ASP A 66 -14.39 17.79 -9.77
N ASN A 67 -13.39 17.63 -8.90
CA ASN A 67 -12.01 17.99 -9.19
C ASN A 67 -11.32 16.82 -9.93
N PRO A 68 -11.05 16.92 -11.24
CA PRO A 68 -10.52 15.81 -12.02
C PRO A 68 -9.12 15.37 -11.58
N VAL A 69 -8.32 16.26 -10.99
CA VAL A 69 -6.96 15.94 -10.53
C VAL A 69 -7.01 15.10 -9.26
N PHE A 70 -7.86 15.49 -8.30
CA PHE A 70 -8.10 14.72 -7.08
C PHE A 70 -8.77 13.39 -7.39
N ARG A 71 -9.85 13.42 -8.19
CA ARG A 71 -10.55 12.21 -8.63
C ARG A 71 -9.60 11.22 -9.31
N GLY A 72 -8.77 11.68 -10.23
CA GLY A 72 -7.81 10.83 -10.93
C GLY A 72 -6.76 10.19 -10.00
N GLN A 73 -6.37 10.86 -8.91
CA GLN A 73 -5.52 10.26 -7.87
C GLN A 73 -6.25 9.11 -7.17
N VAL A 74 -7.48 9.37 -6.69
CA VAL A 74 -8.27 8.38 -5.95
C VAL A 74 -8.62 7.18 -6.82
N GLU A 75 -9.01 7.41 -8.07
CA GLU A 75 -9.29 6.33 -9.04
C GLU A 75 -8.02 5.51 -9.32
N TRP A 76 -6.85 6.16 -9.47
CA TRP A 76 -5.58 5.45 -9.64
C TRP A 76 -5.23 4.58 -8.43
N GLU A 77 -5.48 5.07 -7.21
CA GLU A 77 -5.26 4.32 -5.97
C GLU A 77 -6.19 3.10 -5.90
N LEU A 78 -7.48 3.27 -6.19
CA LEU A 78 -8.45 2.18 -6.22
C LEU A 78 -8.09 1.13 -7.28
N ASP A 79 -7.77 1.54 -8.51
CA ASP A 79 -7.31 0.64 -9.58
C ASP A 79 -6.06 -0.15 -9.16
N GLY A 80 -5.13 0.52 -8.47
CA GLY A 80 -3.91 -0.10 -7.99
C GLY A 80 -4.16 -1.13 -6.89
N LEU A 81 -5.01 -0.81 -5.92
CA LEU A 81 -5.45 -1.72 -4.85
C LEU A 81 -6.14 -2.97 -5.42
N GLU A 82 -6.99 -2.79 -6.42
CA GLU A 82 -7.72 -3.89 -7.06
C GLU A 82 -6.80 -4.80 -7.90
N ARG A 83 -5.83 -4.22 -8.61
CA ARG A 83 -5.00 -4.98 -9.56
C ARG A 83 -3.75 -5.59 -8.95
N ALA A 84 -3.27 -5.08 -7.82
CA ALA A 84 -2.06 -5.58 -7.19
C ALA A 84 -2.17 -7.06 -6.76
N SER A 85 -1.08 -7.80 -6.89
CA SER A 85 -0.98 -9.17 -6.39
C SER A 85 -0.90 -9.21 -4.86
N VAL A 86 -0.16 -8.27 -4.27
CA VAL A 86 0.02 -8.13 -2.81
C VAL A 86 -0.12 -6.66 -2.43
N VAL A 87 -0.76 -6.37 -1.31
CA VAL A 87 -0.92 -5.01 -0.79
C VAL A 87 -0.28 -4.92 0.60
N PRO A 88 1.01 -4.56 0.70
CA PRO A 88 1.55 -4.08 1.97
C PRO A 88 0.82 -2.81 2.40
N MET A 89 0.32 -2.81 3.62
CA MET A 89 -0.39 -1.68 4.21
C MET A 89 0.31 -1.22 5.48
N TYR A 90 0.86 0.00 5.48
CA TYR A 90 1.61 0.53 6.62
C TYR A 90 0.88 1.68 7.33
N PHE A 91 0.56 1.45 8.61
CA PHE A 91 0.08 2.48 9.53
C PHE A 91 1.25 2.99 10.37
N ALA A 92 1.83 4.12 9.99
CA ALA A 92 2.95 4.72 10.73
C ALA A 92 2.50 5.20 12.13
N PRO A 93 3.39 5.18 13.13
CA PRO A 93 3.16 5.86 14.40
C PRO A 93 2.86 7.35 14.18
N ASP A 94 2.08 7.94 15.08
CA ASP A 94 1.78 9.38 15.11
C ASP A 94 1.03 9.97 13.90
N THR A 95 0.66 9.15 12.90
CA THR A 95 -0.20 9.56 11.78
C THR A 95 -1.67 9.27 12.03
N ARG A 96 -2.55 9.90 11.23
CA ARG A 96 -4.00 9.61 11.28
C ARG A 96 -4.45 8.53 10.31
N ALA A 97 -3.89 8.52 9.09
CA ALA A 97 -4.17 7.56 8.02
C ALA A 97 -5.66 7.15 7.84
N PRO A 98 -6.63 8.09 7.80
CA PRO A 98 -8.05 7.75 7.74
C PRO A 98 -8.45 7.06 6.43
N ILE A 99 -7.85 7.45 5.30
CA ILE A 99 -8.11 6.80 4.01
C ILE A 99 -7.57 5.36 4.01
N THR A 100 -6.40 5.13 4.61
CA THR A 100 -5.86 3.76 4.78
C THR A 100 -6.78 2.86 5.61
N LEU A 101 -7.52 3.41 6.59
CA LEU A 101 -8.54 2.63 7.31
C LEU A 101 -9.71 2.22 6.41
N LEU A 102 -10.13 3.10 5.48
CA LEU A 102 -11.15 2.78 4.48
C LEU A 102 -10.65 1.67 3.53
N GLU A 103 -9.43 1.79 3.03
CA GLU A 103 -8.79 0.79 2.17
C GLU A 103 -8.65 -0.57 2.87
N LEU A 104 -8.30 -0.57 4.17
CA LEU A 104 -8.27 -1.80 4.98
C LEU A 104 -9.65 -2.47 4.97
N GLY A 105 -10.72 -1.69 5.16
CA GLY A 105 -12.10 -2.18 5.10
C GLY A 105 -12.47 -2.78 3.74
N LEU A 106 -12.09 -2.10 2.65
CA LEU A 106 -12.34 -2.57 1.28
C LEU A 106 -11.62 -3.88 0.96
N LEU A 107 -10.37 -4.04 1.44
CA LEU A 107 -9.52 -5.16 1.09
C LEU A 107 -9.46 -6.28 2.13
N ALA A 108 -10.08 -6.15 3.31
CA ALA A 108 -9.96 -7.12 4.41
C ALA A 108 -10.24 -8.58 3.98
N GLY A 109 -11.21 -8.79 3.08
CA GLY A 109 -11.57 -10.12 2.56
C GLY A 109 -10.81 -10.58 1.31
N SER A 110 -9.91 -9.76 0.76
CA SER A 110 -9.28 -10.02 -0.54
C SER A 110 -8.20 -11.11 -0.53
N GLY A 111 -7.62 -11.39 0.64
CA GLY A 111 -6.42 -12.24 0.77
C GLY A 111 -5.10 -11.57 0.34
N LYS A 112 -5.14 -10.36 -0.24
CA LYS A 112 -3.96 -9.66 -0.79
C LYS A 112 -3.17 -8.87 0.26
N LEU A 113 -3.80 -8.53 1.39
CA LEU A 113 -3.21 -7.67 2.42
C LEU A 113 -2.14 -8.36 3.27
N VAL A 114 -1.10 -7.60 3.58
CA VAL A 114 -0.24 -7.77 4.76
C VAL A 114 -0.16 -6.41 5.45
N VAL A 115 -0.52 -6.35 6.74
CA VAL A 115 -0.59 -5.09 7.49
C VAL A 115 0.63 -4.95 8.38
N CYS A 116 1.26 -3.78 8.36
CA CYS A 116 2.18 -3.34 9.41
C CYS A 116 1.54 -2.19 10.17
N CYS A 117 1.39 -2.37 11.46
CA CYS A 117 0.91 -1.32 12.34
C CYS A 117 1.75 -1.43 13.62
N PRO A 118 2.77 -0.59 13.81
CA PRO A 118 3.57 -0.55 15.04
C PRO A 118 2.78 0.00 16.23
N SER A 119 3.36 -0.06 17.43
CA SER A 119 2.83 0.70 18.58
C SER A 119 2.90 2.19 18.27
N GLY A 120 1.88 2.96 18.69
CA GLY A 120 1.81 4.41 18.48
C GLY A 120 0.78 4.85 17.44
N TYR A 121 0.30 3.95 16.56
CA TYR A 121 -0.86 4.28 15.72
C TYR A 121 -2.14 4.36 16.57
N TRP A 122 -2.80 5.52 16.54
CA TRP A 122 -3.92 5.87 17.44
C TRP A 122 -5.18 4.98 17.33
N ARG A 123 -5.32 4.23 16.23
CA ARG A 123 -6.42 3.27 16.02
C ARG A 123 -5.95 1.83 15.88
N ARG A 124 -4.73 1.52 16.36
CA ARG A 124 -4.15 0.17 16.33
C ARG A 124 -5.13 -0.92 16.79
N GLY A 125 -5.82 -0.74 17.92
CA GLY A 125 -6.76 -1.75 18.42
C GLY A 125 -7.89 -2.10 17.44
N ASN A 126 -8.35 -1.14 16.62
CA ASN A 126 -9.34 -1.42 15.57
C ASN A 126 -8.71 -2.22 14.43
N VAL A 127 -7.50 -1.84 14.03
CA VAL A 127 -6.72 -2.56 13.00
C VAL A 127 -6.48 -4.01 13.43
N GLU A 128 -6.10 -4.24 14.69
CA GLU A 128 -5.89 -5.58 15.26
C GLU A 128 -7.16 -6.44 15.20
N VAL A 129 -8.30 -5.89 15.62
CA VAL A 129 -9.59 -6.61 15.59
C VAL A 129 -9.99 -6.97 14.15
N VAL A 130 -9.85 -6.05 13.20
CA VAL A 130 -10.14 -6.33 11.78
C VAL A 130 -9.19 -7.39 11.23
N CYS A 131 -7.89 -7.24 11.47
CA CYS A 131 -6.89 -8.20 10.98
C CYS A 131 -7.14 -9.60 11.54
N ALA A 132 -7.41 -9.72 12.85
CA ALA A 132 -7.75 -10.99 13.48
C ALA A 132 -9.04 -11.60 12.90
N ARG A 133 -10.10 -10.79 12.75
CA ARG A 133 -11.40 -11.24 12.24
C ARG A 133 -11.33 -11.76 10.81
N TYR A 134 -10.60 -11.06 9.94
CA TYR A 134 -10.49 -11.40 8.52
C TYR A 134 -9.25 -12.24 8.18
N ARG A 135 -8.48 -12.65 9.19
CA ARG A 135 -7.22 -13.42 9.05
C ARG A 135 -6.20 -12.72 8.14
N VAL A 136 -6.14 -11.39 8.23
CA VAL A 136 -5.11 -10.59 7.57
C VAL A 136 -3.83 -10.67 8.41
N PRO A 137 -2.69 -11.12 7.85
CA PRO A 137 -1.43 -11.12 8.58
C PRO A 137 -1.04 -9.70 9.00
N MET A 138 -0.69 -9.54 10.27
CA MET A 138 -0.29 -8.27 10.85
C MET A 138 1.07 -8.41 11.53
N VAL A 139 1.98 -7.48 11.23
CA VAL A 139 3.32 -7.37 11.82
C VAL A 139 3.49 -6.03 12.53
N ALA A 140 4.43 -5.97 13.46
CA ALA A 140 4.67 -4.77 14.27
C ALA A 140 5.76 -3.85 13.70
N GLU A 141 6.57 -4.31 12.73
CA GLU A 141 7.73 -3.57 12.25
C GLU A 141 7.80 -3.55 10.71
N PRO A 142 8.22 -2.43 10.08
CA PRO A 142 8.34 -2.33 8.63
C PRO A 142 9.25 -3.39 7.99
N ARG A 143 10.33 -3.81 8.67
CA ARG A 143 11.22 -4.87 8.15
C ARG A 143 10.49 -6.19 7.92
N HIS A 144 9.62 -6.59 8.85
CA HIS A 144 8.85 -7.82 8.76
C HIS A 144 7.75 -7.71 7.69
N LEU A 145 7.30 -6.49 7.38
CA LEU A 145 6.37 -6.26 6.27
C LEU A 145 7.05 -6.54 4.93
N VAL A 146 8.29 -6.06 4.75
CA VAL A 146 9.10 -6.35 3.55
C VAL A 146 9.30 -7.85 3.41
N GLU A 147 9.72 -8.54 4.47
CA GLU A 147 9.93 -10.00 4.47
C GLU A 147 8.66 -10.76 4.06
N ALA A 148 7.52 -10.44 4.67
CA ALA A 148 6.24 -11.07 4.36
C ALA A 148 5.78 -10.82 2.91
N VAL A 149 6.04 -9.64 2.35
CA VAL A 149 5.76 -9.35 0.94
C VAL A 149 6.67 -10.18 0.04
N ARG A 150 7.97 -10.23 0.32
CA ARG A 150 8.93 -11.03 -0.46
C ARG A 150 8.52 -12.50 -0.47
N ASP A 151 8.12 -13.05 0.67
CA ASP A 151 7.67 -14.44 0.78
C ASP A 151 6.40 -14.72 -0.03
N ARG A 152 5.45 -13.78 -0.07
CA ARG A 152 4.23 -13.92 -0.89
C ARG A 152 4.49 -13.88 -2.40
N LEU A 153 5.53 -13.15 -2.81
CA LEU A 153 5.93 -13.00 -4.20
C LEU A 153 6.90 -14.10 -4.67
N ARG A 154 7.36 -14.98 -3.77
CA ARG A 154 8.18 -16.12 -4.20
C ARG A 154 7.33 -17.10 -5.02
N PRO A 155 7.87 -17.66 -6.12
CA PRO A 155 7.21 -18.73 -6.84
C PRO A 155 6.98 -19.91 -5.88
N LYS A 156 5.71 -20.24 -5.64
CA LYS A 156 5.37 -21.48 -4.96
C LYS A 156 5.74 -22.61 -5.92
N HIS A 157 6.84 -23.29 -5.64
CA HIS A 157 7.14 -24.53 -6.36
C HIS A 157 5.99 -25.49 -6.05
N LEU A 158 5.23 -25.86 -7.08
CA LEU A 158 4.31 -26.98 -7.01
C LEU A 158 5.17 -28.23 -6.78
N LEU A 159 5.09 -28.77 -5.56
CA LEU A 159 5.51 -30.14 -5.29
C LEU A 159 4.53 -31.11 -5.94
#